data_AF-A0A1B7WXF7-F1
#
_entry.id   AF-A0A1B7WXF7-F1
#
_cell.length_a   1.000
_cell.length_b   1.000
_cell.length_c   1.000
_cell.angle_alpha   90.00
_cell.angle_beta   90.00
_cell.angle_gamma   90.00
#
_symmetry.space_group_name_H-M   'P 1'
#
loop_
_entity.id
_entity.type
_entity.pdbx_description
1 polymer ?
#
loop_
_entity_poly.entity_id
_entity_poly.type
_entity_poly.pdbx_seq_one_letter_code
_entity_poly.pdbx_strand_id
1 'polypeptide(L)'
;MNDNTDTLNNQLANEYLERENQDKQVLALLLDRFLEKKDQILVQKTEMGGTEAYVGSVTLEWFAGRVHFASGLPLLQKKYNPETENIEIDADSIDDIQQRPVDWSRQAPLVQYLAARKNHKFPAVLVVINQPWVDNPKAAEWDSQGRAKKATTDFIPLDKDSKVGLLNISEENVTIYALDGQHRLMGVQGLMELIKSGKLQRYKKDKTADESFITLSDLIEK
;
A
#
# COMPACT_ATOMS: atom_id res chain seq x y z
N MET A 1 -19.76 -12.62 57.50
CA MET A 1 -19.88 -13.64 56.43
C MET A 1 -19.77 -13.07 55.02
N ASN A 2 -19.91 -11.75 54.78
CA ASN A 2 -19.74 -11.13 53.45
C ASN A 2 -18.27 -10.97 52.99
N ASP A 3 -17.29 -10.82 53.90
CA ASP A 3 -15.88 -10.58 53.52
C ASP A 3 -15.26 -11.71 52.69
N ASN A 4 -15.58 -12.96 52.98
CA ASN A 4 -14.99 -14.11 52.27
C ASN A 4 -15.51 -14.23 50.83
N THR A 5 -16.73 -13.79 50.57
CA THR A 5 -17.35 -13.86 49.24
C THR A 5 -16.78 -12.79 48.33
N ASP A 6 -16.58 -11.58 48.85
CA ASP A 6 -15.94 -10.48 48.11
C ASP A 6 -14.46 -10.76 47.83
N THR A 7 -13.76 -11.40 48.76
CA THR A 7 -12.35 -11.79 48.55
C THR A 7 -12.22 -12.86 47.46
N LEU A 8 -13.09 -13.87 47.45
CA LEU A 8 -13.11 -14.93 46.44
C LEU A 8 -13.48 -14.39 45.04
N ASN A 9 -14.47 -13.48 44.97
CA ASN A 9 -14.87 -12.83 43.72
C ASN A 9 -13.73 -11.97 43.14
N ASN A 10 -13.00 -11.25 43.99
CA ASN A 10 -11.84 -10.47 43.57
C ASN A 10 -10.68 -11.36 43.09
N GLN A 11 -10.45 -12.51 43.72
CA GLN A 11 -9.44 -13.48 43.26
C GLN A 11 -9.80 -14.07 41.89
N LEU A 12 -11.06 -14.50 41.70
CA LEU A 12 -11.56 -14.96 40.39
C LEU A 12 -11.42 -13.87 39.32
N ALA A 13 -11.83 -12.63 39.62
CA ALA A 13 -11.71 -11.52 38.68
C ALA A 13 -10.24 -11.25 38.28
N ASN A 14 -9.32 -11.32 39.23
CA ASN A 14 -7.89 -11.17 38.96
C ASN A 14 -7.34 -12.31 38.10
N GLU A 15 -7.72 -13.57 38.38
CA GLU A 15 -7.32 -14.71 37.54
C GLU A 15 -7.83 -14.60 36.10
N TYR A 16 -9.07 -14.13 35.91
CA TYR A 16 -9.60 -13.87 34.57
C TYR A 16 -8.81 -12.77 33.84
N LEU A 17 -8.49 -11.68 34.54
CA LEU A 17 -7.71 -10.58 33.96
C LEU A 17 -6.28 -11.01 33.61
N GLU A 18 -5.64 -11.82 34.46
CA GLU A 18 -4.32 -12.38 34.20
C GLU A 18 -4.32 -13.29 32.98
N ARG A 19 -5.32 -14.18 32.84
CA ARG A 19 -5.46 -15.03 31.65
C ARG A 19 -5.71 -14.21 30.39
N GLU A 20 -6.60 -13.21 30.45
CA GLU A 20 -6.86 -12.34 29.30
C GLU A 20 -5.59 -11.59 28.86
N ASN A 21 -4.77 -11.14 29.81
CA ASN A 21 -3.50 -10.50 29.53
C ASN A 21 -2.48 -11.49 28.91
N GLN A 22 -2.43 -12.72 29.40
CA GLN A 22 -1.60 -13.78 28.82
C GLN A 22 -2.03 -14.10 27.38
N ASP A 23 -3.33 -14.24 27.13
CA ASP A 23 -3.87 -14.49 25.78
C ASP A 23 -3.52 -13.35 24.81
N LYS A 24 -3.62 -12.09 25.26
CA LYS A 24 -3.21 -10.92 24.46
C LYS A 24 -1.71 -10.92 24.16
N GLN A 25 -0.87 -11.30 25.12
CA GLN A 25 0.59 -11.39 24.91
C GLN A 25 0.95 -12.49 23.91
N VAL A 26 0.30 -13.66 24.01
CA VAL A 26 0.50 -14.75 23.05
C VAL A 26 0.04 -14.32 21.65
N LEU A 27 -1.10 -13.65 21.54
CA LEU A 27 -1.59 -13.12 20.26
C LEU A 27 -0.61 -12.11 19.64
N ALA A 28 -0.08 -11.18 20.44
CA ALA A 28 0.89 -10.20 19.97
C ALA A 28 2.15 -10.86 19.41
N LEU A 29 2.74 -11.81 20.14
CA LEU A 29 3.91 -12.58 19.69
C LEU A 29 3.66 -13.35 18.39
N LEU A 30 2.45 -13.93 18.25
CA LEU A 30 2.07 -14.62 17.03
C LEU A 30 1.91 -13.65 15.86
N LEU A 31 1.26 -12.50 16.07
CA LEU A 31 1.10 -11.47 15.04
C LEU A 31 2.45 -10.92 14.58
N ASP A 32 3.37 -10.61 15.49
CA ASP A 32 4.70 -10.10 15.16
C ASP A 32 5.44 -11.03 14.19
N ARG A 33 5.38 -12.35 14.43
CA ARG A 33 5.97 -13.36 13.54
C ARG A 33 5.42 -13.33 12.11
N PHE A 34 4.15 -12.94 11.93
CA PHE A 34 3.53 -12.83 10.60
C PHE A 34 3.72 -11.45 9.99
N LEU A 35 3.74 -10.39 10.80
CA LEU A 35 3.89 -9.00 10.36
C LEU A 35 5.33 -8.65 9.94
N GLU A 36 6.35 -9.34 10.47
CA GLU A 36 7.74 -9.18 10.06
C GLU A 36 8.03 -9.68 8.63
N LYS A 37 7.11 -10.47 8.06
CA LYS A 37 7.27 -11.03 6.72
C LYS A 37 6.95 -10.00 5.65
N LYS A 38 7.91 -9.70 4.78
CA LYS A 38 7.75 -8.71 3.69
C LYS A 38 6.85 -9.16 2.54
N ASP A 39 6.54 -10.45 2.46
CA ASP A 39 5.73 -11.11 1.43
C ASP A 39 4.26 -11.31 1.86
N GLN A 40 3.86 -10.79 3.02
CA GLN A 40 2.49 -10.86 3.51
C GLN A 40 2.04 -9.52 4.10
N ILE A 41 0.76 -9.17 3.94
CA ILE A 41 0.15 -8.00 4.58
C ILE A 41 -1.04 -8.48 5.40
N LEU A 42 -1.13 -8.05 6.67
CA LEU A 42 -2.34 -8.19 7.45
C LEU A 42 -3.42 -7.25 6.91
N VAL A 43 -4.54 -7.83 6.50
CA VAL A 43 -5.64 -7.10 5.87
C VAL A 43 -6.99 -7.46 6.50
N GLN A 44 -7.89 -6.50 6.46
CA GLN A 44 -9.32 -6.74 6.58
C GLN A 44 -9.91 -6.92 5.19
N LYS A 45 -10.63 -8.02 5.01
CA LYS A 45 -11.45 -8.28 3.83
C LYS A 45 -12.69 -7.38 3.85
N THR A 46 -12.99 -6.76 2.73
CA THR A 46 -14.13 -5.85 2.53
C THR A 46 -14.71 -6.04 1.13
N GLU A 47 -15.76 -5.28 0.81
CA GLU A 47 -16.38 -5.23 -0.51
C GLU A 47 -16.43 -3.78 -1.00
N MET A 48 -16.00 -3.54 -2.24
CA MET A 48 -16.05 -2.24 -2.88
C MET A 48 -16.63 -2.40 -4.28
N GLY A 49 -17.76 -1.74 -4.54
CA GLY A 49 -18.41 -1.79 -5.85
C GLY A 49 -18.85 -3.19 -6.29
N GLY A 50 -19.26 -4.05 -5.34
CA GLY A 50 -19.65 -5.44 -5.65
C GLY A 50 -18.48 -6.41 -5.80
N THR A 51 -17.24 -5.94 -5.61
CA THR A 51 -16.02 -6.74 -5.75
C THR A 51 -15.31 -6.88 -4.41
N GLU A 52 -14.72 -8.05 -4.19
CA GLU A 52 -13.85 -8.30 -3.04
C GLU A 52 -12.66 -7.32 -3.03
N ALA A 53 -12.41 -6.72 -1.88
CA ALA A 53 -11.33 -5.79 -1.67
C ALA A 53 -10.67 -6.02 -0.31
N TYR A 54 -9.48 -5.44 -0.12
CA TYR A 54 -8.69 -5.60 1.09
C TYR A 54 -8.20 -4.24 1.58
N VAL A 55 -8.23 -4.04 2.90
CA VAL A 55 -7.68 -2.85 3.55
C VAL A 55 -6.61 -3.29 4.53
N GLY A 56 -5.41 -2.73 4.40
CA GLY A 56 -4.28 -3.00 5.27
C GLY A 56 -3.38 -1.79 5.43
N SER A 57 -2.38 -1.93 6.29
CA SER A 57 -1.40 -0.89 6.58
C SER A 57 0.00 -1.41 6.29
N VAL A 58 0.84 -0.55 5.73
CA VAL A 58 2.25 -0.83 5.41
C VAL A 58 3.12 0.35 5.81
N THR A 59 4.42 0.13 5.97
CA THR A 59 5.36 1.23 6.20
C THR A 59 5.54 2.07 4.93
N LEU A 60 5.94 3.33 5.09
CA LEU A 60 6.28 4.19 3.96
C LEU A 60 7.44 3.64 3.12
N GLU A 61 8.42 3.01 3.78
CA GLU A 61 9.54 2.34 3.11
C GLU A 61 9.06 1.19 2.23
N TRP A 62 8.20 0.31 2.77
CA TRP A 62 7.61 -0.78 2.00
C TRP A 62 6.80 -0.23 0.82
N PHE A 63 5.97 0.79 1.05
CA PHE A 63 5.14 1.40 0.02
C PHE A 63 5.97 1.99 -1.12
N ALA A 64 7.04 2.73 -0.81
CA ALA A 64 7.94 3.32 -1.81
C ALA A 64 8.68 2.27 -2.65
N GLY A 65 9.06 1.15 -2.03
CA GLY A 65 9.86 0.10 -2.66
C GLY A 65 9.07 -0.96 -3.41
N ARG A 66 7.80 -1.18 -3.06
CA ARG A 66 6.98 -2.29 -3.58
C ARG A 66 5.83 -1.88 -4.49
N VAL A 67 5.44 -0.60 -4.48
CA VAL A 67 4.34 -0.09 -5.30
C VAL A 67 4.86 0.74 -6.46
N HIS A 68 4.30 0.49 -7.65
CA HIS A 68 4.62 1.17 -8.90
C HIS A 68 3.52 2.16 -9.29
N PHE A 69 3.84 3.10 -10.18
CA PHE A 69 2.84 4.00 -10.78
C PHE A 69 1.91 3.24 -11.72
N ALA A 70 0.65 3.66 -11.81
CA ALA A 70 -0.31 3.06 -12.73
C ALA A 70 0.20 3.06 -14.18
N SER A 71 1.00 4.06 -14.57
CA SER A 71 1.63 4.11 -15.90
C SER A 71 2.46 2.88 -16.26
N GLY A 72 2.96 2.14 -15.25
CA GLY A 72 3.68 0.88 -15.44
C GLY A 72 2.80 -0.36 -15.62
N LEU A 73 1.47 -0.25 -15.50
CA LEU A 73 0.56 -1.38 -15.69
C LEU A 73 0.72 -1.96 -17.11
N PRO A 74 0.79 -3.30 -17.28
CA PRO A 74 1.01 -3.87 -18.61
C PRO A 74 -0.10 -3.51 -19.60
N LEU A 75 -1.35 -3.37 -19.14
CA LEU A 75 -2.47 -2.91 -19.96
C LEU A 75 -2.26 -1.51 -20.56
N LEU A 76 -1.47 -0.64 -19.90
CA LEU A 76 -1.19 0.73 -20.35
C LEU A 76 0.12 0.87 -21.14
N GLN A 77 0.91 -0.20 -21.28
CA GLN A 77 2.26 -0.15 -21.89
C GLN A 77 2.28 0.39 -23.32
N LYS A 78 1.22 0.16 -24.09
CA LYS A 78 1.12 0.68 -25.48
C LYS A 78 1.13 2.21 -25.56
N LYS A 79 0.82 2.88 -24.45
CA LYS A 79 0.74 4.35 -24.34
C LYS A 79 1.81 4.92 -23.40
N TYR A 80 2.73 4.08 -22.91
CA TYR A 80 3.79 4.51 -22.00
C TYR A 80 4.88 5.27 -22.75
N ASN A 81 5.17 6.49 -22.31
CA ASN A 81 6.29 7.29 -22.79
C ASN A 81 7.49 7.11 -21.82
N PRO A 82 8.62 6.54 -22.28
CA PRO A 82 9.77 6.27 -21.43
C PRO A 82 10.56 7.51 -21.02
N GLU A 83 10.42 8.64 -21.73
CA GLU A 83 11.11 9.90 -21.40
C GLU A 83 10.45 10.61 -20.22
N THR A 84 9.11 10.60 -20.17
CA THR A 84 8.33 11.26 -19.11
C THR A 84 7.84 10.31 -18.01
N GLU A 85 8.05 9.00 -18.21
CA GLU A 85 7.55 7.89 -17.38
C GLU A 85 6.04 7.92 -17.13
N ASN A 86 5.30 8.38 -18.15
CA ASN A 86 3.87 8.65 -18.07
C ASN A 86 3.11 8.06 -19.24
N ILE A 87 1.79 8.08 -19.15
CA ILE A 87 0.92 7.66 -20.25
C ILE A 87 0.61 8.86 -21.15
N GLU A 88 0.84 8.71 -22.45
CA GLU A 88 0.34 9.63 -23.47
C GLU A 88 -1.17 9.43 -23.65
N ILE A 89 -1.92 10.50 -23.36
CA ILE A 89 -3.37 10.53 -23.53
C ILE A 89 -3.66 11.18 -24.89
N ASP A 90 -4.12 10.38 -25.85
CA ASP A 90 -4.70 10.82 -27.11
C ASP A 90 -6.22 10.64 -27.14
N ALA A 91 -6.85 11.15 -28.20
CA ALA A 91 -8.30 11.12 -28.39
C ALA A 91 -8.88 9.69 -28.38
N ASP A 92 -8.08 8.69 -28.75
CA ASP A 92 -8.49 7.28 -28.77
C ASP A 92 -8.31 6.61 -27.39
N SER A 93 -7.41 7.11 -26.55
CA SER A 93 -7.11 6.55 -25.23
C SER A 93 -7.86 7.21 -24.06
N ILE A 94 -8.54 8.34 -24.28
CA ILE A 94 -9.27 9.06 -23.23
C ILE A 94 -10.37 8.18 -22.60
N ASP A 95 -11.02 7.35 -23.41
CA ASP A 95 -12.08 6.45 -22.95
C ASP A 95 -11.50 5.23 -22.21
N ASP A 96 -10.29 4.79 -22.59
CA ASP A 96 -9.61 3.63 -22.01
C ASP A 96 -8.79 4.00 -20.74
N ILE A 97 -8.30 5.24 -20.64
CA ILE A 97 -7.35 5.70 -19.63
C ILE A 97 -7.92 6.90 -18.89
N GLN A 98 -8.72 6.62 -17.86
CA GLN A 98 -9.22 7.65 -16.93
C GLN A 98 -8.17 8.10 -15.88
N GLN A 99 -6.92 7.66 -16.03
CA GLN A 99 -5.83 7.96 -15.10
C GLN A 99 -5.22 9.33 -15.38
N ARG A 100 -5.05 10.13 -14.32
CA ARG A 100 -4.35 11.42 -14.45
C ARG A 100 -2.85 11.18 -14.57
N PRO A 101 -2.17 11.84 -15.52
CA PRO A 101 -0.72 11.81 -15.58
C PRO A 101 -0.08 12.27 -14.26
N VAL A 102 1.03 11.64 -13.89
CA VAL A 102 1.85 12.09 -12.75
C VAL A 102 2.43 13.47 -13.05
N ASP A 103 2.25 14.42 -12.13
CA ASP A 103 2.86 15.76 -12.20
C ASP A 103 4.07 15.83 -11.25
N TRP A 104 5.26 15.65 -11.82
CA TRP A 104 6.51 15.57 -11.09
C TRP A 104 6.90 16.86 -10.36
N SER A 105 6.39 18.01 -10.81
CA SER A 105 6.61 19.29 -10.12
C SER A 105 6.03 19.32 -8.70
N ARG A 106 5.10 18.41 -8.40
CA ARG A 106 4.47 18.28 -7.09
C ARG A 106 5.28 17.42 -6.11
N GLN A 107 6.33 16.72 -6.54
CA GLN A 107 7.11 15.85 -5.66
C GLN A 107 7.77 16.63 -4.53
N ALA A 108 8.53 17.66 -4.87
CA ALA A 108 9.22 18.55 -3.94
C ALA A 108 8.31 19.10 -2.81
N PRO A 109 7.18 19.79 -3.11
CA PRO A 109 6.31 20.31 -2.05
C PRO A 109 5.62 19.19 -1.23
N LEU A 110 5.36 18.02 -1.82
CA LEU A 110 4.83 16.87 -1.07
C LEU A 110 5.87 16.30 -0.09
N VAL A 111 7.13 16.19 -0.50
CA VAL A 111 8.22 15.76 0.39
C VAL A 111 8.37 16.73 1.56
N GLN A 112 8.35 18.04 1.28
CA GLN A 112 8.37 19.06 2.33
C GLN A 112 7.20 18.92 3.30
N TYR A 113 5.98 18.71 2.79
CA TYR A 113 4.80 18.48 3.62
C TYR A 113 4.94 17.25 4.52
N LEU A 114 5.45 16.13 3.97
CA LEU A 114 5.62 14.88 4.71
C LEU A 114 6.73 14.97 5.76
N ALA A 115 7.82 15.69 5.46
CA ALA A 115 8.96 15.80 6.36
C ALA A 115 8.78 16.85 7.47
N ALA A 116 8.20 18.01 7.16
CA ALA A 116 8.10 19.12 8.11
C ALA A 116 6.96 18.95 9.13
N ARG A 117 5.88 18.23 8.78
CA ARG A 117 4.70 18.13 9.65
C ARG A 117 4.73 16.86 10.50
N LYS A 118 4.80 17.05 11.82
CA LYS A 118 4.66 15.97 12.82
C LYS A 118 3.32 15.24 12.72
N ASN A 119 2.25 15.96 12.39
CA ASN A 119 0.89 15.42 12.26
C ASN A 119 0.42 15.52 10.81
N HIS A 120 0.78 14.54 9.98
CA HIS A 120 0.29 14.43 8.61
C HIS A 120 -0.83 13.39 8.54
N LYS A 121 -1.95 13.75 7.88
CA LYS A 121 -2.94 12.75 7.46
C LYS A 121 -2.45 12.17 6.14
N PHE A 122 -2.31 10.85 6.08
CA PHE A 122 -1.98 10.15 4.84
C PHE A 122 -3.20 9.31 4.42
N PRO A 123 -4.06 9.82 3.51
CA PRO A 123 -5.24 9.09 3.07
C PRO A 123 -4.84 7.78 2.38
N ALA A 124 -5.69 6.76 2.54
CA ALA A 124 -5.50 5.45 1.93
C ALA A 124 -5.27 5.55 0.41
N VAL A 125 -4.34 4.75 -0.11
CA VAL A 125 -4.00 4.65 -1.53
C VAL A 125 -4.72 3.43 -2.08
N LEU A 126 -5.42 3.59 -3.20
CA LEU A 126 -6.02 2.46 -3.90
C LEU A 126 -4.95 1.81 -4.78
N VAL A 127 -4.68 0.54 -4.53
CA VAL A 127 -3.71 -0.24 -5.28
C VAL A 127 -4.37 -1.46 -5.92
N VAL A 128 -3.78 -1.96 -7.00
CA VAL A 128 -4.13 -3.24 -7.62
C VAL A 128 -2.94 -4.17 -7.62
N ILE A 129 -3.23 -5.46 -7.44
CA ILE A 129 -2.28 -6.56 -7.51
C ILE A 129 -2.41 -7.17 -8.90
N ASN A 130 -1.31 -7.13 -9.65
CA ASN A 130 -1.21 -7.66 -10.99
C ASN A 130 -0.36 -8.94 -11.02
N GLN A 131 -0.70 -9.86 -11.93
CA GLN A 131 0.10 -11.03 -12.29
C GLN A 131 0.26 -11.10 -13.81
N PRO A 132 1.29 -11.80 -14.34
CA PRO A 132 1.54 -11.88 -15.78
C PRO A 132 0.37 -12.44 -16.62
N TRP A 133 -0.51 -13.26 -16.03
CA TRP A 133 -1.65 -13.84 -16.74
C TRP A 133 -2.81 -12.86 -16.95
N VAL A 134 -2.89 -11.77 -16.17
CA VAL A 134 -4.03 -10.84 -16.17
C VAL A 134 -4.23 -10.23 -17.56
N ASP A 135 -3.15 -9.77 -18.18
CA ASP A 135 -3.19 -9.14 -19.51
C ASP A 135 -3.03 -10.16 -20.65
N ASN A 136 -3.08 -11.46 -20.36
CA ASN A 136 -3.01 -12.54 -21.36
C ASN A 136 -4.39 -13.20 -21.52
N PRO A 137 -5.18 -12.84 -22.55
CA PRO A 137 -6.51 -13.41 -22.78
C PRO A 137 -6.52 -14.92 -23.03
N LYS A 138 -5.36 -15.52 -23.32
CA LYS A 138 -5.20 -16.96 -23.56
C LYS A 138 -4.73 -17.72 -22.31
N ALA A 139 -4.55 -17.04 -21.18
CA ALA A 139 -4.10 -17.68 -19.95
C ALA A 139 -5.16 -18.64 -19.40
N ALA A 140 -4.70 -19.69 -18.72
CA ALA A 140 -5.57 -20.74 -18.20
C ALA A 140 -6.48 -20.24 -17.07
N GLU A 141 -6.20 -19.08 -16.50
CA GLU A 141 -6.93 -18.41 -15.45
C GLU A 141 -8.22 -17.74 -15.97
N TRP A 142 -8.33 -17.51 -17.27
CA TRP A 142 -9.55 -16.98 -17.90
C TRP A 142 -10.50 -18.11 -18.31
N ASP A 143 -11.81 -17.87 -18.16
CA ASP A 143 -12.85 -18.75 -18.72
C ASP A 143 -13.18 -18.37 -20.17
N SER A 144 -14.06 -19.17 -20.80
CA SER A 144 -14.50 -18.94 -22.18
C SER A 144 -15.26 -17.61 -22.40
N GLN A 145 -15.70 -16.95 -21.32
CA GLN A 145 -16.45 -15.69 -21.33
C GLN A 145 -15.56 -14.50 -20.95
N GLY A 146 -14.25 -14.70 -20.80
CA GLY A 146 -13.31 -13.65 -20.40
C GLY A 146 -13.40 -13.27 -18.92
N ARG A 147 -13.89 -14.15 -18.05
CA ARG A 147 -13.94 -13.93 -16.60
C ARG A 147 -12.81 -14.66 -15.91
N ALA A 148 -12.25 -14.03 -14.88
CA ALA A 148 -11.19 -14.63 -14.09
C ALA A 148 -11.74 -15.79 -13.25
N LYS A 149 -11.12 -16.95 -13.35
CA LYS A 149 -11.40 -18.13 -12.51
C LYS A 149 -10.58 -18.14 -11.22
N LYS A 150 -9.54 -17.31 -11.15
CA LYS A 150 -8.60 -17.21 -10.03
C LYS A 150 -8.36 -15.75 -9.69
N ALA A 151 -8.20 -15.45 -8.40
CA ALA A 151 -7.71 -14.16 -7.94
C ALA A 151 -6.21 -13.98 -8.25
N THR A 152 -5.75 -12.73 -8.28
CA THR A 152 -4.34 -12.38 -8.49
C THR A 152 -3.47 -12.59 -7.25
N THR A 153 -4.06 -12.97 -6.12
CA THR A 153 -3.35 -13.27 -4.87
C THR A 153 -4.18 -14.22 -4.00
N ASP A 154 -3.50 -14.90 -3.08
CA ASP A 154 -4.10 -15.77 -2.08
C ASP A 154 -4.35 -15.00 -0.78
N PHE A 155 -5.53 -15.21 -0.19
CA PHE A 155 -5.91 -14.70 1.12
C PHE A 155 -5.96 -15.86 2.14
N ILE A 156 -5.23 -15.72 3.24
CA ILE A 156 -5.16 -16.71 4.31
C ILE A 156 -5.97 -16.18 5.51
N PRO A 157 -7.17 -16.72 5.80
CA PRO A 157 -8.01 -16.24 6.91
C PRO A 157 -7.35 -16.53 8.27
N LEU A 158 -7.42 -15.56 9.18
CA LEU A 158 -7.01 -15.68 10.58
C LEU A 158 -8.18 -15.77 11.55
N ASP A 159 -9.40 -15.50 11.08
CA ASP A 159 -10.64 -15.63 11.83
C ASP A 159 -11.60 -16.63 11.18
N LYS A 160 -12.57 -17.12 11.96
CA LYS A 160 -13.56 -18.10 11.51
C LYS A 160 -14.46 -17.58 10.38
N ASP A 161 -14.68 -16.27 10.33
CA ASP A 161 -15.56 -15.64 9.34
C ASP A 161 -14.80 -15.14 8.09
N SER A 162 -13.47 -15.35 8.02
CA SER A 162 -12.62 -14.88 6.91
C SER A 162 -12.68 -13.37 6.69
N LYS A 163 -12.91 -12.58 7.74
CA LYS A 163 -12.93 -11.11 7.71
C LYS A 163 -11.54 -10.49 7.85
N VAL A 164 -10.62 -11.17 8.54
CA VAL A 164 -9.26 -10.70 8.80
C VAL A 164 -8.29 -11.80 8.41
N GLY A 165 -7.23 -11.45 7.70
CA GLY A 165 -6.28 -12.44 7.22
C GLY A 165 -5.00 -11.86 6.67
N LEU A 166 -4.17 -12.73 6.12
CA LEU A 166 -2.91 -12.38 5.48
C LEU A 166 -3.07 -12.44 3.96
N LEU A 167 -2.73 -11.37 3.27
CA LEU A 167 -2.71 -11.31 1.81
C LEU A 167 -1.30 -11.62 1.31
N ASN A 168 -1.15 -12.56 0.38
CA ASN A 168 0.14 -12.91 -0.20
C ASN A 168 0.59 -11.87 -1.25
N ILE A 169 1.76 -11.28 -1.06
CA ILE A 169 2.31 -10.23 -1.93
C ILE A 169 3.76 -10.54 -2.35
N SER A 170 4.14 -11.82 -2.36
CA SER A 170 5.47 -12.28 -2.78
C SER A 170 5.82 -11.80 -4.19
N GLU A 171 7.02 -11.24 -4.35
CA GLU A 171 7.43 -10.60 -5.61
C GLU A 171 7.54 -11.57 -6.80
N GLU A 172 7.69 -12.87 -6.54
CA GLU A 172 7.94 -13.87 -7.58
C GLU A 172 6.86 -13.86 -8.67
N ASN A 173 5.62 -13.47 -8.33
CA ASN A 173 4.51 -13.45 -9.28
C ASN A 173 3.55 -12.26 -9.11
N VAL A 174 3.87 -11.27 -8.26
CA VAL A 174 2.98 -10.16 -7.94
C VAL A 174 3.68 -8.81 -8.15
N THR A 175 3.02 -7.93 -8.90
CA THR A 175 3.39 -6.52 -9.02
C THR A 175 2.22 -5.65 -8.55
N ILE A 176 2.51 -4.59 -7.78
CA ILE A 176 1.48 -3.76 -7.16
C ILE A 176 1.54 -2.36 -7.76
N TYR A 177 0.39 -1.83 -8.16
CA TYR A 177 0.29 -0.53 -8.83
C TYR A 177 -0.69 0.40 -8.12
N ALA A 178 -0.33 1.65 -7.91
CA ALA A 178 -1.21 2.67 -7.35
C ALA A 178 -2.17 3.22 -8.42
N LEU A 179 -3.45 2.85 -8.36
CA LEU A 179 -4.49 3.40 -9.25
C LEU A 179 -5.01 4.77 -8.79
N ASP A 180 -5.15 4.97 -7.48
CA ASP A 180 -5.41 6.30 -6.92
C ASP A 180 -4.44 6.57 -5.78
N GLY A 181 -3.83 7.75 -5.80
CA GLY A 181 -2.76 8.14 -4.90
C GLY A 181 -1.36 8.05 -5.51
N GLN A 182 -1.24 8.05 -6.84
CA GLN A 182 0.08 8.10 -7.52
C GLN A 182 0.95 9.28 -7.06
N HIS A 183 0.38 10.46 -6.87
CA HIS A 183 1.11 11.62 -6.32
C HIS A 183 1.61 11.38 -4.89
N ARG A 184 0.89 10.59 -4.08
CA ARG A 184 1.29 10.19 -2.73
C ARG A 184 2.46 9.21 -2.79
N LEU A 185 2.42 8.22 -3.69
CA LEU A 185 3.56 7.35 -3.98
C LEU A 185 4.80 8.16 -4.36
N MET A 186 4.66 9.09 -5.31
CA MET A 186 5.75 9.98 -5.75
C MET A 186 6.36 10.78 -4.59
N GLY A 187 5.52 11.34 -3.71
CA GLY A 187 5.97 12.07 -2.53
C GLY A 187 6.72 11.18 -1.53
N VAL A 188 6.24 9.96 -1.28
CA VAL A 188 6.91 9.02 -0.36
C VAL A 188 8.23 8.52 -0.95
N GLN A 189 8.27 8.22 -2.25
CA GLN A 189 9.52 7.86 -2.94
C GLN A 189 10.55 9.00 -2.88
N GLY A 190 10.13 10.24 -3.10
CA GLY A 190 11.01 11.41 -2.94
C GLY A 190 11.49 11.61 -1.51
N LEU A 191 10.65 11.30 -0.51
CA LEU A 191 11.06 11.34 0.90
C LEU A 191 12.13 10.28 1.19
N MET A 192 11.95 9.05 0.70
CA MET A 192 12.95 7.98 0.84
C MET A 192 14.27 8.35 0.14
N GLU A 193 14.22 8.97 -1.04
CA GLU A 193 15.40 9.47 -1.75
C GLU A 193 16.14 10.55 -0.95
N LEU A 194 15.40 11.49 -0.37
CA LEU A 194 15.97 12.56 0.45
C LEU A 194 16.61 12.02 1.73
N ILE A 195 15.98 11.04 2.40
CA ILE A 195 16.55 10.36 3.57
C ILE A 195 17.83 9.61 3.19
N LYS A 196 17.84 8.91 2.05
CA LYS A 196 18.96 8.07 1.62
C LYS A 196 20.15 8.88 1.10
N SER A 197 19.90 9.95 0.36
CA SER A 197 20.94 10.70 -0.37
C SER A 197 21.24 12.08 0.20
N GLY A 198 20.40 12.59 1.10
CA GLY A 198 20.50 13.94 1.67
C GLY A 198 20.05 15.07 0.72
N LYS A 199 19.68 14.75 -0.51
CA LYS A 199 19.18 15.70 -1.51
C LYS A 199 18.02 15.11 -2.32
N LEU A 200 17.22 15.99 -2.93
CA LEU A 200 16.13 15.61 -3.83
C LEU A 200 16.13 16.56 -5.02
N GLN A 201 16.19 16.00 -6.23
CA GLN A 201 16.09 16.75 -7.49
C GLN A 201 14.70 17.37 -7.62
N ARG A 202 14.60 18.66 -7.95
CA ARG A 202 13.33 19.26 -8.38
C ARG A 202 13.10 18.94 -9.86
N TYR A 203 11.85 18.71 -10.21
CA TYR A 203 11.45 18.39 -11.56
C TYR A 203 10.38 19.37 -12.05
N LYS A 204 10.32 19.58 -13.36
CA LYS A 204 9.14 20.16 -14.03
C LYS A 204 8.05 19.08 -14.15
N LYS A 205 6.89 19.45 -14.68
CA LYS A 205 5.73 18.53 -14.78
C LYS A 205 6.04 17.22 -15.51
N ASP A 206 6.88 17.30 -16.54
CA ASP A 206 7.28 16.24 -17.46
C ASP A 206 8.47 15.40 -16.97
N LYS A 207 8.85 15.53 -15.69
CA LYS A 207 10.05 14.90 -15.11
C LYS A 207 11.39 15.45 -15.62
N THR A 208 11.41 16.51 -16.43
CA THR A 208 12.69 17.17 -16.76
C THR A 208 13.28 17.81 -15.51
N ALA A 209 14.58 17.60 -15.28
CA ALA A 209 15.28 18.13 -14.12
C ALA A 209 15.26 19.67 -14.15
N ASP A 210 14.94 20.26 -13.00
CA ASP A 210 15.20 21.66 -12.73
C ASP A 210 16.65 21.85 -12.26
N GLU A 211 17.19 23.06 -12.31
CA GLU A 211 18.58 23.31 -11.85
C GLU A 211 18.71 23.32 -10.32
N SER A 212 17.61 23.09 -9.60
CA SER A 212 17.51 23.25 -8.15
C SER A 212 17.23 21.94 -7.41
N PHE A 213 17.64 21.88 -6.14
CA PHE A 213 17.48 20.71 -5.26
C PHE A 213 16.84 21.11 -3.94
N ILE A 214 16.26 20.13 -3.24
CA ILE A 214 15.92 20.22 -1.81
C ILE A 214 16.95 19.42 -1.04
N THR A 215 17.43 19.96 0.07
CA THR A 215 18.31 19.29 1.03
C THR A 215 17.60 19.14 2.37
N LEU A 216 18.15 18.32 3.26
CA LEU A 216 17.64 18.19 4.64
C LEU A 216 17.63 19.54 5.38
N SER A 217 18.61 20.40 5.12
CA SER A 217 18.66 21.75 5.71
C SER A 217 17.48 22.64 5.31
N ASP A 218 16.91 22.41 4.12
CA ASP A 218 15.75 23.16 3.64
C ASP A 218 14.43 22.70 4.31
N LEU A 219 14.46 21.58 5.05
CA LEU A 219 13.30 21.00 5.74
C LEU A 219 13.24 21.33 7.23
N ILE A 220 14.35 21.80 7.80
CA ILE A 220 14.38 22.24 9.19
C ILE A 220 13.65 23.58 9.25
N GLU A 221 12.41 23.59 9.76
CA GLU A 221 11.74 24.83 10.12
C GLU A 221 12.65 25.66 11.06
N LYS A 222 12.78 26.96 10.78
CA LYS A 222 13.18 27.94 11.79
C LYS A 222 12.03 28.19 12.75
#